data_AF-A0A2M8N1E4-F1
#
_entry.id   AF-A0A2M8N1E4-F1
#
_cell.length_a   1.000
_cell.length_b   1.000
_cell.length_c   1.000
_cell.angle_alpha   90.00
_cell.angle_beta   90.00
_cell.angle_gamma   90.00
#
_symmetry.space_group_name_H-M   'P 1'
#
loop_
_entity.id
_entity.type
_entity.pdbx_description
1 polymer ?
#
loop_
_entity_poly.entity_id
_entity_poly.type
_entity_poly.pdbx_seq_one_letter_code
_entity_poly.pdbx_strand_id
1 'polypeptide(L)'
;MSIRLTRLFGFRLQRPFTITETVLGRIRHSVVAATLWIALTGIASAHSFTVGLLVVGEDVDASLAEAVRGFLLAADERDGHANETSDGHLGGVDVQLLPLPRDAAGLVEGLFGTPDEPTDVVIVIGAEPAASDAARAYASASTVLRQFVLPDGWDSADGTDGFVSRYRLAYGATPGLMAATAYHSARRLDAAVRPLDGVVPKEALLNAWRSTESGLSW
;
A
#
# COMPACT_ATOMS: atom_id res chain seq x y z
N MET A 1 -28.77 36.11 92.39
CA MET A 1 -29.91 35.39 91.77
C MET A 1 -30.89 36.43 91.25
N SER A 2 -30.93 36.63 89.93
CA SER A 2 -32.04 37.18 89.12
C SER A 2 -31.42 37.71 87.83
N ILE A 3 -31.53 36.93 86.75
CA ILE A 3 -31.14 37.33 85.40
C ILE A 3 -32.42 37.73 84.66
N ARG A 4 -32.41 38.97 84.17
CA ARG A 4 -33.42 39.57 83.31
C ARG A 4 -33.24 39.08 81.88
N LEU A 5 -34.40 38.82 81.25
CA LEU A 5 -34.88 39.26 79.92
C LEU A 5 -33.83 39.38 78.79
N THR A 6 -34.19 39.07 77.54
CA THR A 6 -34.93 40.02 76.69
C THR A 6 -35.35 39.39 75.36
N ARG A 7 -36.64 39.58 74.99
CA ARG A 7 -37.31 39.91 73.67
C ARG A 7 -36.72 39.38 72.34
N LEU A 8 -37.43 39.24 71.21
CA LEU A 8 -38.80 39.49 70.68
C LEU A 8 -38.86 38.72 69.32
N PHE A 9 -40.04 38.23 68.92
CA PHE A 9 -40.64 38.10 67.57
C PHE A 9 -39.74 37.73 66.36
N GLY A 10 -40.08 36.80 65.48
CA GLY A 10 -41.30 36.04 65.18
C GLY A 10 -41.33 35.79 63.67
N PHE A 11 -41.57 34.55 63.22
CA PHE A 11 -42.45 34.15 62.10
C PHE A 11 -42.32 32.65 61.83
N ARG A 12 -43.47 32.06 61.52
CA ARG A 12 -43.78 30.65 61.24
C ARG A 12 -43.07 30.13 59.98
N LEU A 13 -42.75 28.83 59.94
CA LEU A 13 -42.85 28.03 58.71
C LEU A 13 -43.01 26.53 58.98
N GLN A 14 -43.82 25.92 58.12
CA GLN A 14 -44.30 24.55 58.09
C GLN A 14 -43.21 23.53 57.67
N ARG A 15 -43.37 22.27 58.11
CA ARG A 15 -43.57 21.04 57.29
C ARG A 15 -43.12 19.81 58.08
N PRO A 16 -43.90 18.71 58.12
CA PRO A 16 -43.39 17.44 58.63
C PRO A 16 -42.74 16.60 57.52
N PHE A 17 -41.75 15.84 57.97
CA PHE A 17 -40.90 14.89 57.27
C PHE A 17 -41.64 13.67 56.71
N THR A 18 -41.03 13.02 55.72
CA THR A 18 -41.07 11.55 55.60
C THR A 18 -39.76 11.03 54.98
N ILE A 19 -39.42 9.80 55.34
CA ILE A 19 -38.08 9.20 55.45
C ILE A 19 -37.84 8.13 54.36
N THR A 20 -36.58 8.07 53.89
CA THR A 20 -35.77 7.01 53.20
C THR A 20 -36.23 6.23 51.96
N GLU A 21 -35.29 6.25 50.99
CA GLU A 21 -34.84 5.29 49.98
C GLU A 21 -35.62 4.00 49.69
N THR A 22 -35.86 3.75 48.40
CA THR A 22 -35.71 2.42 47.81
C THR A 22 -35.38 2.52 46.31
N VAL A 23 -34.46 1.65 45.89
CA VAL A 23 -33.91 1.48 44.54
C VAL A 23 -34.97 0.97 43.54
N LEU A 24 -34.71 1.23 42.24
CA LEU A 24 -35.29 0.59 41.04
C LEU A 24 -36.55 1.23 40.42
N GLY A 25 -36.42 1.77 39.19
CA GLY A 25 -37.56 2.16 38.35
C GLY A 25 -37.23 3.30 37.38
N ARG A 26 -36.52 3.03 36.28
CA ARG A 26 -37.10 2.88 34.92
C ARG A 26 -37.68 4.18 34.32
N ILE A 27 -36.83 4.84 33.53
CA ILE A 27 -37.06 5.38 32.17
C ILE A 27 -38.33 6.24 31.97
N ARG A 28 -38.15 7.51 31.57
CA ARG A 28 -38.76 8.09 30.34
C ARG A 28 -38.43 9.58 30.19
N HIS A 29 -37.38 9.91 29.45
CA HIS A 29 -37.35 11.10 28.60
C HIS A 29 -36.44 10.79 27.40
N SER A 30 -37.06 10.28 26.34
CA SER A 30 -36.40 10.05 25.05
C SER A 30 -36.19 11.41 24.38
N VAL A 31 -34.98 11.94 24.44
CA VAL A 31 -34.53 12.97 23.49
C VAL A 31 -34.10 12.22 22.24
N VAL A 32 -34.93 12.27 21.20
CA VAL A 32 -34.57 11.81 19.86
C VAL A 32 -33.57 12.83 19.30
N ALA A 33 -32.29 12.62 19.58
CA ALA A 33 -31.23 13.21 18.77
C ALA A 33 -31.12 12.36 17.50
N ALA A 34 -31.72 12.84 16.42
CA ALA A 34 -31.47 12.31 15.09
C ALA A 34 -30.04 12.68 14.70
N THR A 35 -29.05 11.89 15.15
CA THR A 35 -27.71 11.93 14.62
C THR A 35 -27.79 11.46 13.17
N LEU A 36 -27.68 12.41 12.27
CA LEU A 36 -27.44 12.22 10.85
C LEU A 36 -26.16 11.41 10.68
N TRP A 37 -26.31 10.10 10.55
CA TRP A 37 -25.25 9.23 10.06
C TRP A 37 -25.05 9.61 8.59
N ILE A 38 -24.14 10.54 8.33
CA ILE A 38 -23.46 10.55 7.04
C ILE A 38 -22.69 9.25 7.04
N ALA A 39 -23.29 8.23 6.43
CA ALA A 39 -22.56 7.05 6.01
C ALA A 39 -21.35 7.58 5.24
N LEU A 40 -20.16 7.39 5.80
CA LEU A 40 -19.00 7.19 4.96
C LEU A 40 -19.31 5.93 4.15
N THR A 41 -20.06 6.08 3.07
CA THR A 41 -19.88 5.25 1.90
C THR A 41 -18.58 5.72 1.25
N GLY A 42 -17.48 5.60 2.01
CA GLY A 42 -16.21 5.27 1.41
C GLY A 42 -16.47 3.89 0.85
N ILE A 43 -16.75 3.87 -0.46
CA ILE A 43 -16.80 2.67 -1.27
C ILE A 43 -15.59 1.86 -0.83
N ALA A 44 -15.80 0.65 -0.34
CA ALA A 44 -14.69 -0.28 -0.16
C ALA A 44 -14.06 -0.39 -1.56
N SER A 45 -12.97 0.34 -1.79
CA SER A 45 -12.21 0.22 -3.02
C SER A 45 -11.72 -1.21 -3.00
N ALA A 46 -12.04 -1.99 -4.03
CA ALA A 46 -11.20 -3.13 -4.35
C ALA A 46 -9.79 -2.52 -4.50
N HIS A 47 -8.89 -2.86 -3.59
CA HIS A 47 -7.56 -2.28 -3.51
C HIS A 47 -6.72 -2.97 -4.59
N SER A 48 -6.95 -2.63 -5.86
CA SER A 48 -6.17 -3.18 -6.97
C SER A 48 -5.66 -2.06 -7.88
N PHE A 49 -4.46 -2.22 -8.43
CA PHE A 49 -3.95 -1.30 -9.46
C PHE A 49 -3.08 -2.03 -10.47
N THR A 50 -2.92 -1.42 -11.64
CA THR A 50 -2.12 -1.96 -12.74
C THR A 50 -0.71 -1.34 -12.75
N VAL A 51 0.31 -2.18 -12.72
CA VAL A 51 1.71 -1.80 -12.93
C VAL A 51 2.15 -2.16 -14.34
N GLY A 52 2.46 -1.16 -15.13
CA GLY A 52 3.23 -1.32 -16.37
C GLY A 52 4.71 -1.51 -16.07
N LEU A 53 5.26 -2.68 -16.36
CA LEU A 53 6.70 -2.91 -16.27
C LEU A 53 7.32 -2.68 -17.65
N LEU A 54 7.83 -1.46 -17.87
CA LEU A 54 8.42 -1.03 -19.13
C LEU A 54 9.93 -1.24 -19.14
N VAL A 55 10.38 -2.20 -19.93
CA VAL A 55 11.81 -2.45 -20.17
C VAL A 55 12.22 -1.83 -21.51
N VAL A 56 13.30 -1.06 -21.49
CA VAL A 56 13.88 -0.45 -22.70
C VAL A 56 15.37 -0.72 -22.78
N GLY A 57 15.88 -0.89 -24.00
CA GLY A 57 17.29 -1.18 -24.25
C GLY A 57 17.47 -2.26 -25.32
N GLU A 58 18.52 -3.04 -25.19
CA GLU A 58 18.83 -4.18 -26.05
C GLU A 58 18.14 -5.45 -25.53
N ASP A 59 17.94 -6.43 -26.42
CA ASP A 59 17.35 -7.74 -26.10
C ASP A 59 16.04 -7.64 -25.30
N VAL A 60 15.17 -6.69 -25.69
CA VAL A 60 13.98 -6.30 -24.92
C VAL A 60 13.10 -7.48 -24.54
N ASP A 61 12.87 -8.43 -25.44
CA ASP A 61 12.02 -9.61 -25.17
C ASP A 61 12.57 -10.46 -24.03
N ALA A 62 13.87 -10.77 -24.05
CA ALA A 62 14.53 -11.58 -23.03
C ALA A 62 14.66 -10.81 -21.71
N SER A 63 15.03 -9.53 -21.81
CA SER A 63 15.15 -8.60 -20.69
C SER A 63 13.81 -8.40 -19.98
N LEU A 64 12.71 -8.27 -20.73
CA LEU A 64 11.36 -8.13 -20.20
C LEU A 64 10.89 -9.41 -19.53
N ALA A 65 11.10 -10.58 -20.15
CA ALA A 65 10.77 -11.86 -19.54
C ALA A 65 11.52 -12.07 -18.21
N GLU A 66 12.80 -11.70 -18.16
CA GLU A 66 13.60 -11.78 -16.95
C GLU A 66 13.13 -10.78 -15.88
N ALA A 67 12.87 -9.52 -16.27
CA ALA A 67 12.34 -8.51 -15.38
C ALA A 67 11.00 -8.94 -14.75
N VAL A 68 10.07 -9.48 -15.55
CA VAL A 68 8.78 -9.97 -15.07
C VAL A 68 8.97 -11.05 -14.01
N ARG A 69 9.83 -12.05 -14.23
CA ARG A 69 10.13 -13.09 -13.22
C ARG A 69 10.68 -12.50 -11.93
N GLY A 70 11.61 -11.54 -12.02
CA GLY A 70 12.13 -10.85 -10.84
C GLY A 70 11.06 -10.09 -10.06
N PHE A 71 10.19 -9.36 -10.77
CA PHE A 71 9.09 -8.61 -10.18
C PHE A 71 8.08 -9.53 -9.46
N LEU A 72 7.66 -10.61 -10.12
CA LEU A 72 6.70 -11.57 -9.57
C LEU A 72 7.24 -12.29 -8.34
N LEU A 73 8.53 -12.66 -8.32
CA LEU A 73 9.14 -13.25 -7.14
C LEU A 73 9.06 -12.33 -5.91
N ALA A 74 9.34 -11.03 -6.08
CA ALA A 74 9.22 -10.06 -5.00
C ALA A 74 7.77 -9.89 -4.51
N ALA A 75 6.81 -9.98 -5.43
CA ALA A 75 5.39 -9.89 -5.10
C ALA A 75 4.92 -11.10 -4.26
N ASP A 76 5.27 -12.31 -4.70
CA ASP A 76 4.96 -13.57 -4.00
C ASP A 76 5.54 -13.60 -2.58
N GLU A 77 6.77 -13.11 -2.38
CA GLU A 77 7.43 -13.08 -1.07
C GLU A 77 6.74 -12.18 -0.02
N ARG A 78 5.93 -11.21 -0.44
CA ARG A 78 5.39 -10.16 0.44
C ARG A 78 3.88 -10.06 0.50
N ASP A 79 3.18 -11.02 -0.10
CA ASP A 79 1.74 -11.20 0.01
C ASP A 79 1.33 -11.70 1.42
N GLY A 80 1.62 -10.89 2.43
CA GLY A 80 1.76 -11.25 3.84
C GLY A 80 0.50 -11.69 4.59
N HIS A 81 -0.35 -12.55 4.03
CA HIS A 81 -1.30 -13.39 4.77
C HIS A 81 -0.75 -14.81 4.88
N ALA A 82 -0.55 -15.28 6.12
CA ALA A 82 0.09 -16.58 6.41
C ALA A 82 -0.71 -17.83 5.97
N ASN A 83 -1.81 -17.69 5.22
CA ASN A 83 -2.70 -18.77 4.78
C ASN A 83 -3.32 -18.54 3.38
N GLU A 84 -2.75 -17.66 2.55
CA GLU A 84 -3.26 -17.42 1.19
C GLU A 84 -2.16 -17.71 0.15
N THR A 85 -2.57 -18.21 -1.02
CA THR A 85 -1.66 -18.51 -2.13
C THR A 85 -1.56 -17.25 -2.98
N SER A 86 -0.35 -16.71 -3.16
CA SER A 86 -0.18 -15.40 -3.80
C SER A 86 -0.61 -15.40 -5.26
N ASP A 87 -1.43 -14.41 -5.63
CA ASP A 87 -1.83 -14.08 -7.01
C ASP A 87 -1.37 -12.68 -7.44
N GLY A 88 -0.52 -11.99 -6.64
CA GLY A 88 0.13 -10.74 -7.01
C GLY A 88 -0.09 -9.53 -6.09
N HIS A 89 -0.37 -9.68 -4.80
CA HIS A 89 -0.61 -8.54 -3.91
C HIS A 89 0.70 -7.87 -3.43
N LEU A 90 0.91 -6.58 -3.73
CA LEU A 90 2.01 -5.78 -3.17
C LEU A 90 1.47 -4.82 -2.11
N GLY A 91 2.07 -4.79 -0.92
CA GLY A 91 1.71 -3.83 0.12
C GLY A 91 0.31 -4.03 0.72
N GLY A 92 -0.34 -5.17 0.48
CA GLY A 92 -1.73 -5.44 0.88
C GLY A 92 -2.78 -5.07 -0.19
N VAL A 93 -2.34 -4.79 -1.42
CA VAL A 93 -3.14 -4.32 -2.55
C VAL A 93 -2.87 -5.22 -3.77
N ASP A 94 -3.90 -5.68 -4.46
CA ASP A 94 -3.80 -6.57 -5.62
C ASP A 94 -3.09 -5.83 -6.77
N VAL A 95 -1.97 -6.38 -7.28
CA VAL A 95 -1.23 -5.75 -8.39
C VAL A 95 -1.38 -6.56 -9.66
N GLN A 96 -1.95 -5.93 -10.68
CA GLN A 96 -1.96 -6.48 -12.03
C GLN A 96 -0.70 -6.05 -12.78
N LEU A 97 0.10 -7.02 -13.22
CA LEU A 97 1.31 -6.74 -13.97
C LEU A 97 1.02 -6.69 -15.49
N LEU A 98 1.38 -5.58 -16.13
CA LEU A 98 1.35 -5.42 -17.58
C LEU A 98 2.79 -5.29 -18.12
N PRO A 99 3.34 -6.31 -18.81
CA PRO A 99 4.64 -6.20 -19.46
C PRO A 99 4.60 -5.19 -20.60
N LEU A 100 5.61 -4.32 -20.65
CA LEU A 100 5.77 -3.32 -21.69
C LEU A 100 7.23 -3.32 -22.22
N PRO A 101 7.43 -3.09 -23.53
CA PRO A 101 6.41 -2.85 -24.54
C PRO A 101 5.65 -4.14 -24.91
N ARG A 102 4.38 -4.02 -25.35
CA ARG A 102 3.48 -5.17 -25.51
C ARG A 102 3.94 -6.16 -26.59
N ASP A 103 4.64 -5.68 -27.60
CA ASP A 103 5.21 -6.48 -28.69
C ASP A 103 6.41 -7.32 -28.27
N ALA A 104 7.10 -6.95 -27.18
CA ALA A 104 8.20 -7.72 -26.59
C ALA A 104 7.76 -8.76 -25.56
N ALA A 105 6.46 -8.84 -25.25
CA ALA A 105 5.94 -9.74 -24.21
C ALA A 105 5.87 -11.22 -24.62
N GLY A 106 6.34 -11.59 -25.83
CA GLY A 106 6.21 -12.94 -26.38
C GLY A 106 6.97 -14.04 -25.61
N LEU A 107 7.98 -13.67 -24.82
CA LEU A 107 8.74 -14.57 -23.94
C LEU A 107 8.27 -14.53 -22.48
N VAL A 108 7.25 -13.72 -22.17
CA VAL A 108 6.69 -13.64 -20.81
C VAL A 108 5.72 -14.80 -20.61
N GLU A 109 6.06 -15.70 -19.70
CA GLU A 109 5.24 -16.84 -19.33
C GLU A 109 4.53 -16.62 -17.99
N GLY A 110 3.41 -17.31 -17.77
CA GLY A 110 2.74 -17.39 -16.47
C GLY A 110 1.86 -16.19 -16.08
N LEU A 111 1.74 -15.17 -16.95
CA LEU A 111 0.74 -14.12 -16.76
C LEU A 111 -0.61 -14.56 -17.34
N PHE A 112 -1.65 -14.47 -16.53
CA PHE A 112 -3.01 -14.79 -16.93
C PHE A 112 -3.83 -13.51 -17.13
N GLY A 113 -4.54 -13.44 -18.24
CA GLY A 113 -5.25 -12.23 -18.65
C GLY A 113 -4.29 -11.15 -19.18
N THR A 114 -4.87 -10.07 -19.67
CA THR A 114 -4.13 -8.86 -20.01
C THR A 114 -4.93 -7.72 -19.41
N PRO A 115 -4.35 -6.89 -18.54
CA PRO A 115 -5.07 -5.74 -18.00
C PRO A 115 -5.60 -4.88 -19.16
N ASP A 116 -6.91 -4.73 -19.19
CA ASP A 116 -7.64 -3.89 -20.15
C ASP A 116 -7.59 -2.41 -19.74
N GLU A 117 -7.27 -2.14 -18.47
CA GLU A 117 -7.20 -0.80 -17.90
C GLU A 117 -5.87 -0.09 -18.22
N PRO A 118 -5.88 1.25 -18.31
CA PRO A 118 -4.64 2.01 -18.39
C PRO A 118 -3.80 1.76 -17.14
N THR A 119 -2.48 1.67 -17.30
CA THR A 119 -1.56 1.49 -16.18
C THR A 119 -1.68 2.65 -15.19
N ASP A 120 -1.96 2.38 -13.92
CA ASP A 120 -1.94 3.40 -12.87
C ASP A 120 -0.51 3.87 -12.59
N VAL A 121 0.41 2.90 -12.58
CA VAL A 121 1.84 3.10 -12.38
C VAL A 121 2.61 2.48 -13.53
N VAL A 122 3.64 3.16 -14.01
CA VAL A 122 4.61 2.60 -14.96
C VAL A 122 5.98 2.66 -14.33
N ILE A 123 6.59 1.49 -14.12
CA ILE A 123 8.00 1.38 -13.73
C ILE A 123 8.82 1.26 -15.01
N VAL A 124 9.72 2.20 -15.22
CA VAL A 124 10.63 2.21 -16.38
C VAL A 124 12.00 1.70 -15.95
N ILE A 125 12.44 0.61 -16.58
CA ILE A 125 13.76 -0.01 -16.40
C ILE A 125 14.54 0.13 -17.70
N GLY A 126 15.71 0.75 -17.62
CA GLY A 126 16.62 0.88 -18.76
C GLY A 126 17.70 1.92 -18.50
N ALA A 127 18.68 2.00 -19.40
CA ALA A 127 19.72 3.01 -19.35
C ALA A 127 19.22 4.39 -19.81
N GLU A 128 19.82 5.45 -19.28
CA GLU A 128 19.61 6.81 -19.79
C GLU A 128 20.39 7.01 -21.10
N PRO A 129 19.88 7.78 -22.09
CA PRO A 129 18.64 8.59 -22.03
C PRO A 129 17.35 7.84 -22.37
N ALA A 130 17.43 6.59 -22.83
CA ALA A 130 16.28 5.83 -23.35
C ALA A 130 15.15 5.68 -22.31
N ALA A 131 15.50 5.44 -21.05
CA ALA A 131 14.53 5.37 -19.96
C ALA A 131 13.75 6.68 -19.77
N SER A 132 14.42 7.84 -19.80
CA SER A 132 13.76 9.15 -19.70
C SER A 132 12.87 9.45 -20.90
N ASP A 133 13.32 9.10 -22.11
CA ASP A 133 12.52 9.29 -23.32
C ASP A 133 11.26 8.42 -23.29
N ALA A 134 11.37 7.15 -22.91
CA ALA A 134 10.24 6.23 -22.77
C ALA A 134 9.27 6.67 -21.66
N ALA A 135 9.79 7.15 -20.52
CA ALA A 135 8.99 7.65 -19.41
C ALA A 135 8.03 8.79 -19.83
N ARG A 136 8.44 9.66 -20.76
CA ARG A 136 7.61 10.78 -21.23
C ARG A 136 6.33 10.33 -21.92
N ALA A 137 6.34 9.17 -22.59
CA ALA A 137 5.17 8.64 -23.30
C ALA A 137 4.01 8.29 -22.35
N TYR A 138 4.32 8.00 -21.09
CA TYR A 138 3.34 7.57 -20.08
C TYR A 138 3.02 8.64 -19.03
N ALA A 139 3.81 9.71 -18.95
CA ALA A 139 3.76 10.69 -17.87
C ALA A 139 2.42 11.43 -17.72
N SER A 140 1.64 11.56 -18.81
CA SER A 140 0.33 12.22 -18.81
C SER A 140 -0.81 11.34 -18.30
N ALA A 141 -0.68 10.01 -18.41
CA ALA A 141 -1.74 9.06 -18.09
C ALA A 141 -1.47 8.26 -16.80
N SER A 142 -0.19 8.12 -16.42
CA SER A 142 0.23 7.26 -15.32
C SER A 142 1.17 7.98 -14.35
N THR A 143 1.35 7.38 -13.16
CA THR A 143 2.48 7.71 -12.30
C THR A 143 3.73 6.97 -12.80
N VAL A 144 4.72 7.70 -13.28
CA VAL A 144 5.94 7.09 -13.83
C VAL A 144 7.03 7.04 -12.77
N LEU A 145 7.48 5.83 -12.45
CA LEU A 145 8.56 5.56 -11.51
C LEU A 145 9.76 5.07 -12.31
N ARG A 146 10.91 5.74 -12.16
CA ARG A 146 12.14 5.31 -12.84
C ARG A 146 12.96 4.45 -11.90
N GLN A 147 13.33 3.28 -12.40
CA GLN A 147 14.24 2.36 -11.73
C GLN A 147 15.56 2.35 -12.50
N PHE A 148 16.64 2.70 -11.81
CA PHE A 148 17.98 2.53 -12.36
C PHE A 148 18.31 1.05 -12.44
N VAL A 149 18.93 0.66 -13.56
CA VAL A 149 19.51 -0.68 -13.70
C VAL A 149 20.61 -0.84 -12.66
N LEU A 150 20.61 -1.98 -11.97
CA LEU A 150 21.66 -2.28 -11.01
C LEU A 150 23.03 -2.33 -11.70
N PRO A 151 24.13 -2.04 -10.98
CA PRO A 151 25.46 -2.18 -11.56
C PRO A 151 25.78 -3.65 -11.86
N ASP A 152 26.69 -3.87 -12.81
CA ASP A 152 27.31 -5.18 -13.00
C ASP A 152 27.95 -5.68 -11.70
N GLY A 153 27.90 -6.99 -11.48
CA GLY A 153 28.37 -7.60 -10.24
C GLY A 153 27.43 -7.39 -9.05
N TRP A 154 26.17 -7.00 -9.28
CA TRP A 154 25.14 -6.88 -8.24
C TRP A 154 25.03 -8.13 -7.37
N ASP A 155 25.31 -9.31 -7.92
CA ASP A 155 25.24 -10.62 -7.29
C ASP A 155 26.36 -10.84 -6.26
N SER A 156 27.44 -10.07 -6.34
CA SER A 156 28.52 -10.05 -5.34
C SER A 156 28.23 -9.16 -4.13
N ALA A 157 27.14 -8.40 -4.13
CA ALA A 157 26.75 -7.58 -3.00
C ALA A 157 26.30 -8.45 -1.81
N ASP A 158 26.65 -8.04 -0.59
CA ASP A 158 26.29 -8.78 0.62
C ASP A 158 24.76 -8.96 0.72
N GLY A 159 24.31 -10.20 0.95
CA GLY A 159 22.90 -10.55 1.18
C GLY A 159 22.11 -10.97 -0.05
N THR A 160 22.69 -10.94 -1.26
CA THR A 160 22.04 -11.37 -2.51
C THR A 160 21.76 -12.87 -2.58
N ASP A 161 22.51 -13.69 -1.84
CA ASP A 161 22.41 -15.15 -1.83
C ASP A 161 20.98 -15.66 -1.60
N GLY A 162 20.23 -14.95 -0.76
CA GLY A 162 18.84 -15.26 -0.47
C GLY A 162 17.96 -15.12 -1.71
N PHE A 163 18.04 -13.98 -2.41
CA PHE A 163 17.32 -13.73 -3.66
C PHE A 163 17.72 -14.75 -4.74
N VAL A 164 19.03 -14.95 -4.94
CA VAL A 164 19.54 -15.89 -5.94
C VAL A 164 19.01 -17.31 -5.71
N SER A 165 19.00 -17.76 -4.45
CA SER A 165 18.51 -19.08 -4.08
C SER A 165 17.01 -19.23 -4.33
N ARG A 166 16.20 -18.23 -3.95
CA ARG A 166 14.74 -18.25 -4.16
C ARG A 166 14.37 -18.16 -5.63
N TYR A 167 15.07 -17.33 -6.41
CA TYR A 167 14.86 -17.24 -7.85
C TYR A 167 15.18 -18.57 -8.56
N ARG A 168 16.29 -19.23 -8.21
CA ARG A 168 16.62 -20.56 -8.74
C ARG A 168 15.57 -21.60 -8.37
N LEU A 169 15.04 -21.54 -7.16
CA LEU A 169 13.97 -22.43 -6.72
C LEU A 169 12.67 -22.21 -7.53
N ALA A 170 12.29 -20.95 -7.77
CA ALA A 170 11.07 -20.60 -8.48
C ALA A 170 11.14 -20.89 -9.99
N TYR A 171 12.29 -20.61 -10.63
CA TYR A 171 12.38 -20.58 -12.10
C TYR A 171 13.42 -21.54 -12.69
N GLY A 172 14.16 -22.29 -11.87
CA GLY A 172 15.16 -23.26 -12.34
C GLY A 172 16.36 -22.63 -13.06
N ALA A 173 16.54 -21.31 -12.97
CA ALA A 173 17.58 -20.55 -13.65
C ALA A 173 18.32 -19.62 -12.68
N THR A 174 19.55 -19.24 -13.01
CA THR A 174 20.25 -18.15 -12.29
C THR A 174 19.62 -16.81 -12.72
N PRO A 175 19.29 -15.91 -11.78
CA PRO A 175 18.81 -14.57 -12.14
C PRO A 175 19.93 -13.77 -12.82
N GLY A 176 19.59 -13.08 -13.90
CA GLY A 176 20.40 -12.04 -14.48
C GLY A 176 20.05 -10.65 -13.93
N LEU A 177 20.63 -9.64 -14.57
CA LEU A 177 20.58 -8.25 -14.13
C LEU A 177 19.16 -7.67 -14.15
N MET A 178 18.34 -8.03 -15.14
CA MET A 178 16.98 -7.47 -15.25
C MET A 178 16.05 -8.07 -14.20
N ALA A 179 16.22 -9.36 -13.86
CA ALA A 179 15.48 -10.00 -12.78
C ALA A 179 15.78 -9.31 -11.45
N ALA A 180 17.07 -9.12 -11.13
CA ALA A 180 17.48 -8.45 -9.90
C ALA A 180 16.98 -7.00 -9.83
N THR A 181 17.09 -6.26 -10.94
CA THR A 181 16.62 -4.87 -11.05
C THR A 181 15.11 -4.77 -10.81
N ALA A 182 14.33 -5.63 -11.46
CA ALA A 182 12.88 -5.63 -11.34
C ALA A 182 12.40 -6.14 -9.97
N TYR A 183 13.06 -7.14 -9.39
CA TYR A 183 12.84 -7.60 -8.01
C TYR A 183 13.01 -6.43 -7.02
N HIS A 184 14.08 -5.66 -7.14
CA HIS A 184 14.27 -4.47 -6.32
C HIS A 184 13.19 -3.41 -6.56
N SER A 185 12.78 -3.21 -7.83
CA SER A 185 11.73 -2.25 -8.16
C SER A 185 10.38 -2.61 -7.51
N ALA A 186 10.02 -3.89 -7.50
CA ALA A 186 8.81 -4.38 -6.84
C ALA A 186 8.86 -4.15 -5.33
N ARG A 187 10.00 -4.45 -4.69
CA ARG A 187 10.19 -4.21 -3.25
C ARG A 187 10.11 -2.73 -2.90
N ARG A 188 10.68 -1.86 -3.73
CA ARG A 188 10.58 -0.40 -3.58
C ARG A 188 9.14 0.08 -3.73
N LEU A 189 8.40 -0.47 -4.69
CA LEU A 189 7.00 -0.16 -4.90
C LEU A 189 6.15 -0.60 -3.70
N ASP A 190 6.32 -1.82 -3.20
CA ASP A 190 5.68 -2.33 -1.98
C ASP A 190 5.91 -1.38 -0.79
N ALA A 191 7.16 -1.00 -0.53
CA ALA A 191 7.49 -0.09 0.56
C ALA A 191 6.89 1.31 0.37
N ALA A 192 6.73 1.77 -0.88
CA ALA A 192 6.15 3.07 -1.19
C ALA A 192 4.61 3.08 -1.09
N VAL A 193 3.95 1.99 -1.49
CA VAL A 193 2.48 1.84 -1.49
C VAL A 193 1.93 1.56 -0.10
N ARG A 194 2.63 0.75 0.71
CA ARG A 194 2.16 0.30 2.03
C ARG A 194 1.73 1.43 2.99
N PRO A 195 2.47 2.54 3.16
CA PRO A 195 2.02 3.64 4.02
C PRO A 195 0.89 4.48 3.41
N LEU A 196 0.63 4.35 2.10
CA LEU A 196 -0.38 5.10 1.37
C LEU A 196 -1.68 4.33 1.16
N ASP A 197 -1.67 3.01 1.40
CA ASP A 197 -2.79 2.10 1.11
C ASP A 197 -3.22 2.16 -0.38
N GLY A 198 -2.23 2.32 -1.27
CA GLY A 198 -2.44 2.41 -2.71
C GLY A 198 -1.49 3.37 -3.43
N VAL A 199 -1.84 3.71 -4.67
CA VAL A 199 -1.01 4.50 -5.59
C VAL A 199 -1.44 5.96 -5.75
N VAL A 200 -2.52 6.34 -5.06
CA VAL A 200 -3.08 7.70 -5.06
C VAL A 200 -2.92 8.30 -3.66
N PRO A 201 -2.50 9.58 -3.54
CA PRO A 201 -2.22 10.53 -4.61
C PRO A 201 -0.82 10.38 -5.24
N LYS A 202 -0.72 10.66 -6.55
CA LYS A 202 0.52 10.56 -7.36
C LYS A 202 1.75 11.18 -6.71
N GLU A 203 1.62 12.41 -6.19
CA GLU A 203 2.74 13.11 -5.54
C GLU A 203 3.23 12.41 -4.26
N ALA A 204 2.33 11.80 -3.49
CA ALA A 204 2.71 11.04 -2.31
C ALA A 204 3.47 9.77 -2.70
N LEU A 205 2.99 9.06 -3.73
CA LEU A 205 3.67 7.87 -4.25
C LEU A 205 5.07 8.21 -4.80
N LEU A 206 5.22 9.32 -5.54
CA LEU A 206 6.53 9.76 -6.04
C LEU A 206 7.50 10.11 -4.91
N ASN A 207 7.03 10.76 -3.86
CA ASN A 207 7.84 11.05 -2.67
C ASN A 207 8.25 9.76 -1.94
N ALA A 208 7.31 8.83 -1.76
CA ALA A 208 7.56 7.55 -1.11
C ALA A 208 8.50 6.66 -1.93
N TRP A 209 8.37 6.63 -3.25
CA TRP A 209 9.32 5.93 -4.13
C TRP A 209 10.74 6.51 -4.00
N ARG A 210 10.87 7.84 -3.98
CA ARG A 210 12.17 8.52 -3.81
C ARG A 210 12.82 8.21 -2.46
N SER A 211 12.05 8.06 -1.39
CA SER A 211 12.61 7.71 -0.07
C SER A 211 13.21 6.30 -0.02
N THR A 212 12.91 5.44 -1.01
CA THR A 212 13.50 4.09 -1.15
C THR A 212 14.73 4.05 -2.07
N GLU A 213 15.23 5.19 -2.57
CA GLU A 213 16.35 5.26 -3.52
C GLU A 213 17.65 4.65 -2.99
N SER A 214 17.88 4.66 -1.67
CA SER A 214 19.03 4.00 -1.06
C SER A 214 18.99 2.47 -1.18
N GLY A 215 17.96 1.92 -1.82
CA GLY A 215 17.70 0.50 -1.89
C GLY A 215 17.11 -0.03 -0.59
N LEU A 216 16.40 -1.15 -0.71
CA LEU A 216 16.03 -1.99 0.41
C LEU A 216 17.04 -3.15 0.47
N SER A 217 17.14 -3.83 1.62
CA SER A 217 17.88 -5.08 1.68
C SER A 217 17.35 -6.08 0.64
N TRP A 218 18.16 -7.07 0.27
CA TRP A 218 17.79 -8.18 -0.62
C TRP A 218 16.73 -9.12 -0.02
#